data_AF-A0A9W4IZH2-F1
#
_entry.id   AF-A0A9W4IZH2-F1
#
_cell.length_a   1.000
_cell.length_b   1.000
_cell.length_c   1.000
_cell.angle_alpha   90.00
_cell.angle_beta   90.00
_cell.angle_gamma   90.00
#
_symmetry.space_group_name_H-M   'P 1'
#
loop_
_entity.id
_entity.type
_entity.pdbx_description
1 polymer ?
#
loop_
_entity_poly.entity_id
_entity_poly.type
_entity_poly.pdbx_seq_one_letter_code
_entity_poly.pdbx_strand_id
1 'polypeptide(L)'
;MSPRTSPVPSSGMATQSPWFLRFPPELSSSIVSFLPNRDVKSLRLTCKALSDISPCSSARVFLSANSLNIEVFRAVADHPKFRHEIREII
;
A
#
# COMPACT_ATOMS: atom_id res chain seq x y z
N MET A 1 48.44 32.78 -1.15
CA MET A 1 47.35 32.21 -1.98
C MET A 1 47.10 30.78 -1.51
N SER A 2 46.01 30.54 -0.79
CA SER A 2 45.58 29.21 -0.38
C SER A 2 44.09 29.08 -0.73
N PRO A 3 43.66 27.98 -1.38
CA PRO A 3 42.32 27.89 -1.91
C PRO A 3 41.32 27.59 -0.77
N ARG A 4 40.24 28.36 -0.75
CA ARG A 4 39.09 28.16 0.12
C ARG A 4 38.29 26.98 -0.43
N THR A 5 38.46 25.79 0.13
CA THR A 5 37.59 24.64 -0.14
C THR A 5 36.20 24.95 0.41
N SER A 6 35.24 25.14 -0.50
CA SER A 6 33.83 25.21 -0.17
C SER A 6 33.35 23.81 0.28
N PRO A 7 32.52 23.72 1.33
CA PRO A 7 31.90 22.45 1.68
C PRO A 7 30.87 22.11 0.59
N VAL A 8 31.09 20.97 -0.07
CA VAL A 8 30.10 20.34 -0.95
C VAL A 8 28.89 20.02 -0.07
N PRO A 9 27.67 20.50 -0.40
CA PRO A 9 26.50 20.10 0.35
C PRO A 9 26.31 18.61 0.09
N SER A 10 26.57 17.81 1.13
CA SER A 10 26.14 16.42 1.21
C SER A 10 24.63 16.45 1.00
N SER A 11 24.20 16.04 -0.20
CA SER A 11 22.79 15.91 -0.56
C SER A 11 22.21 14.82 0.33
N GLY A 12 21.81 15.23 1.54
CA GLY A 12 20.97 14.43 2.42
C GLY A 12 19.78 14.05 1.59
N MET A 13 19.58 12.75 1.43
CA MET A 13 18.48 12.15 0.69
C MET A 13 17.19 12.67 1.31
N ALA A 14 16.72 13.81 0.80
CA ALA A 14 15.47 14.41 1.21
C ALA A 14 14.43 13.35 0.91
N THR A 15 13.96 12.68 1.95
CA THR A 15 12.83 11.76 1.85
C THR A 15 11.66 12.68 1.59
N GLN A 16 11.47 13.03 0.31
CA GLN A 16 10.31 13.78 -0.09
C GLN A 16 9.13 12.88 0.27
N SER A 17 8.44 13.24 1.34
CA SER A 17 7.14 12.67 1.63
C SER A 17 6.34 12.86 0.33
N PRO A 18 5.88 11.77 -0.32
CA PRO A 18 5.13 11.88 -1.55
C PRO A 18 4.06 12.95 -1.35
N TRP A 19 4.02 13.97 -2.22
CA TRP A 19 3.00 15.03 -2.15
C TRP A 19 1.59 14.43 -2.11
N PHE A 20 1.45 13.23 -2.69
CA PHE A 20 0.29 12.35 -2.63
C PHE A 20 -0.20 11.99 -1.21
N LEU A 21 0.71 11.87 -0.22
CA LEU A 21 0.36 11.63 1.18
C LEU A 21 -0.10 12.89 1.93
N ARG A 22 0.00 14.08 1.31
CA ARG A 22 -0.53 15.33 1.90
C ARG A 22 -2.03 15.49 1.70
N PHE A 23 -2.65 14.68 0.84
CA PHE A 23 -4.10 14.67 0.67
C PHE A 23 -4.79 13.94 1.82
N PRO A 24 -6.06 14.27 2.09
CA PRO A 24 -6.92 13.43 2.91
C PRO A 24 -6.89 11.97 2.43
N PRO A 25 -6.87 11.00 3.37
CA PRO A 25 -6.76 9.58 3.04
C PRO A 25 -7.88 9.12 2.09
N GLU A 26 -9.06 9.74 2.14
CA GLU A 26 -10.21 9.45 1.27
C GLU A 26 -9.91 9.77 -0.19
N LEU A 27 -9.27 10.91 -0.47
CA LEU A 27 -8.87 11.30 -1.82
C LEU A 27 -7.76 10.38 -2.34
N SER A 28 -6.77 10.10 -1.49
CA SER A 28 -5.68 9.20 -1.87
C SER A 28 -6.20 7.78 -2.17
N SER A 29 -7.10 7.24 -1.34
CA SER A 29 -7.71 5.93 -1.53
C SER A 29 -8.59 5.90 -2.79
N SER A 30 -9.35 6.97 -3.04
CA SER A 30 -10.14 7.10 -4.27
C SER A 30 -9.25 7.06 -5.52
N ILE A 31 -8.14 7.80 -5.54
CA ILE A 31 -7.20 7.78 -6.68
C ILE A 31 -6.60 6.37 -6.85
N VAL A 32 -6.18 5.72 -5.77
CA VAL A 32 -5.61 4.36 -5.83
C VAL A 32 -6.65 3.33 -6.28
N SER A 33 -7.94 3.53 -6.01
CA SER A 33 -9.01 2.63 -6.46
C SER A 33 -9.18 2.57 -7.98
N PHE A 34 -8.72 3.59 -8.71
CA PHE A 34 -8.72 3.61 -10.19
C PHE A 34 -7.49 2.92 -10.79
N LEU A 35 -6.49 2.57 -9.98
CA LEU A 35 -5.28 1.90 -10.47
C LEU A 35 -5.55 0.41 -10.75
N PRO A 36 -4.92 -0.15 -11.79
CA PRO A 36 -4.91 -1.59 -12.00
C PRO A 36 -4.32 -2.31 -10.79
N ASN A 37 -4.82 -3.53 -10.51
CA ASN A 37 -4.33 -4.37 -9.41
C ASN A 37 -2.80 -4.53 -9.36
N ARG A 38 -2.15 -4.57 -10.54
CA ARG A 38 -0.68 -4.61 -10.64
C ARG A 38 -0.04 -3.40 -9.96
N ASP A 39 -0.56 -2.22 -10.24
CA ASP A 39 0.01 -0.96 -9.79
C ASP A 39 -0.36 -0.68 -8.33
N VAL A 40 -1.55 -1.11 -7.89
CA VAL A 40 -1.91 -1.13 -6.45
C VAL A 40 -0.92 -1.98 -5.64
N LYS A 41 -0.52 -3.15 -6.16
CA LYS A 41 0.50 -3.99 -5.52
C LYS A 41 1.87 -3.31 -5.50
N SER A 42 2.29 -2.69 -6.59
CA SER A 42 3.54 -1.92 -6.64
C SER A 42 3.52 -0.74 -5.65
N LEU A 43 2.38 -0.06 -5.50
CA LEU A 43 2.20 1.06 -4.58
C LEU A 43 2.39 0.61 -3.12
N ARG A 44 1.81 -0.53 -2.74
CA ARG A 44 1.97 -1.15 -1.41
C ARG A 44 3.43 -1.45 -1.05
N LEU A 45 4.24 -1.83 -2.04
CA LEU A 45 5.65 -2.17 -1.85
C LEU A 45 6.55 -0.92 -1.73
N THR A 46 6.06 0.25 -2.12
CA THR A 46 6.88 1.47 -2.15
C THR A 46 7.09 2.05 -0.75
N CYS A 47 6.02 2.21 0.04
CA CYS A 47 6.13 2.65 1.42
C CYS A 47 4.93 2.24 2.29
N LYS A 48 5.12 2.24 3.61
CA LYS A 48 4.10 1.81 4.59
C LYS A 48 2.83 2.65 4.54
N ALA A 49 2.96 3.98 4.40
CA ALA A 49 1.82 4.88 4.33
C ALA A 49 0.94 4.62 3.09
N LEU A 50 1.56 4.36 1.94
CA LEU A 50 0.84 3.98 0.72
C LEU A 50 0.22 2.59 0.83
N SER A 51 0.88 1.66 1.52
CA SER A 51 0.32 0.34 1.82
C SER A 51 -0.96 0.42 2.65
N ASP A 52 -0.99 1.33 3.62
CA ASP A 52 -2.13 1.48 4.53
C ASP A 52 -3.40 2.03 3.87
N ILE A 53 -3.26 2.88 2.85
CA ILE A 53 -4.37 3.48 2.08
C ILE A 53 -4.79 2.65 0.86
N SER A 54 -3.97 1.68 0.47
CA SER A 54 -4.20 0.88 -0.73
C SER A 54 -5.30 -0.15 -0.48
N PRO A 55 -6.41 -0.17 -1.25
CA PRO A 55 -7.46 -1.16 -1.11
C PRO A 55 -6.93 -2.57 -1.35
N CYS A 56 -7.55 -3.59 -0.76
CA CYS A 56 -7.20 -4.98 -1.03
C CYS A 56 -7.34 -5.28 -2.52
N SER A 57 -6.22 -5.68 -3.12
CA SER A 57 -6.13 -6.00 -4.55
C SER A 57 -6.96 -7.22 -4.94
N SER A 58 -7.45 -8.00 -3.98
CA SER A 58 -8.32 -9.15 -4.21
C SER A 58 -9.65 -8.95 -3.49
N ALA A 59 -10.66 -8.50 -4.22
CA ALA A 59 -12.05 -8.53 -3.77
C ALA A 59 -12.65 -9.95 -3.78
N ARG A 60 -11.85 -10.97 -4.14
CA ARG A 60 -12.28 -12.35 -4.31
C ARG A 60 -11.36 -13.26 -3.50
N VAL A 61 -11.93 -14.14 -2.69
CA VAL A 61 -11.18 -15.13 -1.89
C VAL A 61 -11.55 -16.53 -2.36
N PHE A 62 -10.54 -17.37 -2.55
CA PHE A 62 -10.76 -18.77 -2.88
C PHE A 62 -10.98 -19.59 -1.61
N LEU A 63 -12.04 -20.39 -1.57
CA LEU A 63 -12.36 -21.28 -0.46
C LEU A 63 -12.55 -22.71 -0.97
N SER A 64 -11.68 -23.62 -0.50
CA SER A 64 -11.86 -25.04 -0.72
C SER A 64 -11.93 -25.80 0.60
N ALA A 65 -12.31 -27.08 0.56
CA ALA A 65 -12.39 -27.96 1.72
C ALA A 65 -11.02 -28.29 2.36
N ASN A 66 -9.94 -27.63 1.94
CA ASN A 66 -8.65 -27.72 2.60
C ASN A 66 -8.68 -26.91 3.90
N SER A 67 -8.25 -27.52 5.02
CA SER A 67 -8.21 -26.87 6.34
C SER A 67 -7.43 -25.56 6.34
N LEU A 68 -6.36 -25.46 5.54
CA LEU A 68 -5.57 -24.23 5.39
C LEU A 68 -6.36 -23.11 4.71
N ASN A 69 -7.17 -23.43 3.69
CA ASN A 69 -7.99 -22.43 3.02
C ASN A 69 -9.10 -21.91 3.93
N ILE A 70 -9.67 -22.79 4.77
CA ILE A 70 -10.63 -22.39 5.80
C ILE A 70 -9.98 -21.48 6.84
N GLU A 71 -8.76 -21.78 7.29
CA GLU A 71 -8.02 -20.95 8.24
C GLU A 71 -7.67 -19.57 7.66
N VAL A 72 -7.18 -19.52 6.42
CA VAL A 72 -6.89 -18.27 5.71
C VAL A 72 -8.16 -17.44 5.54
N PHE A 73 -9.27 -18.07 5.14
CA PHE A 73 -10.55 -17.39 5.01
C PHE A 73 -11.01 -16.79 6.35
N ARG A 74 -10.90 -17.54 7.45
CA ARG A 74 -11.20 -17.04 8.80
C ARG A 74 -10.30 -15.86 9.17
N ALA A 75 -9.00 -15.95 8.94
CA ALA A 75 -8.06 -14.85 9.20
C ALA A 75 -8.39 -13.58 8.39
N VAL A 76 -8.85 -13.75 7.14
CA VAL A 76 -9.31 -12.64 6.29
C VAL A 76 -10.62 -12.04 6.83
N ALA A 77 -11.57 -12.86 7.26
CA ALA A 77 -12.85 -12.44 7.83
C ALA A 77 -12.70 -11.73 9.19
N ASP A 78 -11.71 -12.14 10.00
CA ASP A 78 -11.41 -11.54 11.30
C ASP A 78 -10.61 -10.22 11.17
N HIS A 79 -10.02 -9.93 10.00
CA HIS A 79 -9.20 -8.74 9.81
C HIS A 79 -10.06 -7.48 9.56
N PRO A 80 -9.88 -6.38 10.32
CA PRO A 80 -10.77 -5.21 10.29
C PRO A 80 -10.83 -4.51 8.93
N LYS A 81 -9.74 -4.53 8.16
CA LYS A 81 -9.69 -3.96 6.80
C LYS A 81 -10.22 -4.93 5.74
N PHE A 82 -9.82 -6.21 5.78
CA PHE A 82 -10.10 -7.13 4.67
C PHE A 82 -11.54 -7.62 4.66
N ARG A 83 -12.17 -7.77 5.83
CA ARG A 83 -13.56 -8.23 5.97
C ARG A 83 -14.58 -7.37 5.21
N HIS A 84 -14.27 -6.11 4.91
CA HIS A 84 -15.16 -5.18 4.17
C HIS A 84 -14.82 -5.08 2.69
N GLU A 85 -13.65 -5.58 2.28
CA GLU A 85 -13.16 -5.47 0.90
C GLU A 85 -13.41 -6.74 0.08
N ILE A 86 -13.65 -7.88 0.72
CA ILE A 86 -14.04 -9.12 0.03
C ILE A 86 -15.50 -9.01 -0.43
N ARG A 87 -15.72 -9.19 -1.74
CA ARG A 87 -17.02 -9.12 -2.41
C ARG A 87 -17.51 -10.48 -2.88
N GLU A 88 -16.61 -11.42 -3.17
CA GLU A 88 -16.95 -12.75 -3.69
C GLU A 88 -16.10 -13.85 -3.04
N ILE A 89 -16.68 -15.04 -2.88
CA ILE A 89 -16.01 -16.26 -2.47
C ILE A 89 -16.10 -17.25 -3.64
N ILE A 90 -14.98 -17.80 -4.08
CA ILE A 90 -14.86 -18.73 -5.23
C ILE A 90 -14.40 -20.10 -4.75
#